data_AF-A0A8J6P9E6-F1
#
_entry.id   AF-A0A8J6P9E6-F1
#
_cell.length_a   1.000
_cell.length_b   1.000
_cell.length_c   1.000
_cell.angle_alpha   90.00
_cell.angle_beta   90.00
_cell.angle_gamma   90.00
#
_symmetry.space_group_name_H-M   'P 1'
#
loop_
_entity.id
_entity.type
_entity.pdbx_description
1 polymer ?
#
loop_
_entity_poly.entity_id
_entity_poly.type
_entity_poly.pdbx_seq_one_letter_code
_entity_poly.pdbx_strand_id
1 'polypeptide(L)'
;MKKSLLALVLCASQVLFGQLNTSTDFTYTVSNPYKVVDGSKYYFSKDNEILSVKYGRGVFTFQKFGGNKMNEIKRVEVDKTSGFTTESYEEINGKFYFFYSVWDKEATTEQLFVREIDFDGCKFIGEGKRLIKVNGKVTGGFNAGSLFGFGASSGGGKFHFTKSYDDKKMIIQYRKYPESKNDNVNKDVIGMHVYDFEMNEVWSGDIRMPYTEKRMNNLSYSVDSDGNTYILSEIFNDDLRKRYTKEGEPNYSLELIKISPDETMTHTPIKIGDKFTDDVDFFEGKNGELVVAGFYGNSKKGGIDGFFLSKLQGDNIADVKYYEVPVDVMKMYLSDRAQEKMEKKDATQDLKMTNMLLREITYGEDGGITIYGEKHYVVSSYNPQTKTTTYTYYYQEIIGAGISADGDLRWMKKFPKNQVGGSARGGMGYYLITSGETDYLLFLDNINNIQLPMNQFPKAHRDGKGGIFTGFKVDRETGETEKISLFDTRDAKGIELFQFNTGRIVKVNDKTFSVECYKKGKEDVMVTIIMD
;
A
#
# COMPACT_ATOMS: atom_id res chain seq x y z
N MET A 1 31.34 -57.21 40.16
CA MET A 1 31.90 -55.86 39.93
C MET A 1 32.34 -55.75 38.47
N LYS A 2 31.48 -55.22 37.59
CA LYS A 2 31.85 -54.85 36.20
C LYS A 2 31.49 -53.38 36.03
N LYS A 3 32.50 -52.55 35.77
CA LYS A 3 32.35 -51.12 35.47
C LYS A 3 31.99 -51.00 33.99
N SER A 4 30.82 -50.45 33.68
CA SER A 4 30.49 -49.94 32.35
C SER A 4 30.53 -48.42 32.43
N LEU A 5 31.54 -47.84 31.78
CA LEU A 5 31.72 -46.40 31.63
C LEU A 5 30.86 -45.97 30.43
N LEU A 6 29.77 -45.24 30.68
CA LEU A 6 28.98 -44.62 29.61
C LEU A 6 29.55 -43.23 29.35
N ALA A 7 30.31 -43.07 28.26
CA ALA A 7 30.77 -41.77 27.79
C ALA A 7 29.62 -41.07 27.07
N LEU A 8 29.06 -40.03 27.68
CA LEU A 8 28.05 -39.16 27.08
C LEU A 8 28.77 -38.16 26.16
N VAL A 9 28.75 -38.42 24.84
CA VAL A 9 29.22 -37.45 23.84
C VAL A 9 28.14 -36.37 23.68
N LEU A 10 28.33 -35.25 24.36
CA LEU A 10 27.60 -34.00 24.11
C LEU A 10 28.05 -33.44 22.76
N CYS A 11 27.34 -33.79 21.69
CA CYS A 11 27.38 -33.04 20.44
C CYS A 11 26.66 -31.70 20.65
N ALA A 12 27.37 -30.72 21.21
CA ALA A 12 26.98 -29.32 21.09
C ALA A 12 27.14 -28.93 19.62
N SER A 13 26.05 -28.92 18.87
CA SER A 13 25.96 -28.27 17.57
C SER A 13 26.09 -26.77 17.78
N GLN A 14 27.33 -26.30 17.86
CA GLN A 14 27.66 -24.90 17.65
C GLN A 14 27.34 -24.58 16.19
N VAL A 15 26.11 -24.16 15.94
CA VAL A 15 25.78 -23.43 14.72
C VAL A 15 26.52 -22.11 14.84
N LEU A 16 27.73 -22.07 14.32
CA LEU A 16 28.40 -20.83 13.93
C LEU A 16 27.45 -20.15 12.96
N PHE A 17 26.64 -19.20 13.45
CA PHE A 17 25.99 -18.24 12.58
C PHE A 17 27.13 -17.47 11.92
N GLY A 18 27.43 -17.81 10.66
CA GLY A 18 28.25 -16.95 9.82
C GLY A 18 27.69 -15.54 9.92
N GLN A 19 28.58 -14.56 10.10
CA GLN A 19 28.19 -13.17 10.15
C GLN A 19 27.31 -12.86 8.93
N LEU A 20 26.13 -12.29 9.16
CA LEU A 20 25.23 -11.91 8.07
C LEU A 20 26.01 -11.00 7.13
N ASN A 21 26.23 -11.43 5.89
CA ASN A 21 26.77 -10.57 4.85
C ASN A 21 25.71 -9.52 4.52
N THR A 22 25.85 -8.33 5.10
CA THR A 22 25.02 -7.18 4.78
C THR A 22 25.52 -6.53 3.50
N SER A 23 24.61 -5.97 2.72
CA SER A 23 24.94 -5.22 1.51
C SER A 23 25.84 -4.03 1.85
N THR A 24 26.79 -3.74 0.96
CA THR A 24 27.62 -2.54 1.03
C THR A 24 26.90 -1.29 0.53
N ASP A 25 25.70 -1.42 -0.03
CA ASP A 25 24.90 -0.27 -0.51
C ASP A 25 24.27 0.52 0.66
N PHE A 26 24.30 -0.04 1.87
CA PHE A 26 23.61 0.52 3.02
C PHE A 26 24.47 0.47 4.28
N THR A 27 24.38 1.54 5.05
CA THR A 27 24.74 1.56 6.46
C THR A 27 23.50 1.82 7.31
N TYR A 28 23.54 1.51 8.61
CA TYR A 28 22.45 1.87 9.51
C TYR A 28 22.93 2.31 10.89
N THR A 29 22.15 3.13 11.57
CA THR A 29 22.34 3.57 12.95
C THR A 29 21.11 3.26 13.80
N VAL A 30 21.30 3.21 15.11
CA VAL A 30 20.21 3.05 16.09
C VAL A 30 20.29 4.22 17.07
N SER A 31 19.15 4.87 17.31
CA SER A 31 19.02 5.97 18.26
C SER A 31 19.29 5.52 19.70
N ASN A 32 19.46 6.50 20.58
CA ASN A 32 19.26 6.27 22.01
C ASN A 32 17.79 5.82 22.23
N PRO A 33 17.54 4.90 23.18
CA PRO A 33 16.17 4.54 23.56
C PRO A 33 15.38 5.76 24.07
N TYR A 34 14.09 5.81 23.73
CA TYR A 34 13.16 6.84 24.19
C TYR A 34 11.83 6.22 24.62
N LYS A 35 11.04 6.97 25.41
CA LYS A 35 9.80 6.45 26.00
C LYS A 35 8.76 6.13 24.91
N VAL A 36 8.21 4.92 24.97
CA VAL A 36 7.12 4.45 24.11
C VAL A 36 5.88 5.34 24.25
N VAL A 37 5.17 5.53 23.14
CA VAL A 37 3.83 6.15 23.11
C VAL A 37 2.86 5.17 22.47
N ASP A 38 1.87 4.73 23.24
CA ASP A 38 0.80 3.85 22.76
C ASP A 38 -0.24 4.65 21.97
N GLY A 39 -0.75 4.08 20.87
CA GLY A 39 -1.85 4.67 20.11
C GLY A 39 -1.59 4.67 18.60
N SER A 40 -2.34 5.51 17.90
CA SER A 40 -2.09 5.80 16.48
C SER A 40 -0.78 6.58 16.34
N LYS A 41 -0.04 6.34 15.24
CA LYS A 41 1.28 6.95 15.00
C LYS A 41 1.36 7.38 13.54
N TYR A 42 1.70 8.64 13.33
CA TYR A 42 1.94 9.25 12.03
C TYR A 42 3.30 9.95 12.05
N TYR A 43 3.96 10.05 10.90
CA TYR A 43 5.31 10.58 10.79
C TYR A 43 5.40 11.52 9.60
N PHE A 44 6.06 12.65 9.81
CA PHE A 44 6.45 13.61 8.80
C PHE A 44 7.97 13.74 8.80
N SER A 45 8.55 14.12 7.67
CA SER A 45 9.97 14.45 7.57
C SER A 45 10.17 15.84 6.97
N LYS A 46 11.20 16.55 7.45
CA LYS A 46 11.60 17.87 6.96
C LYS A 46 13.05 18.10 7.35
N ASP A 47 13.87 18.63 6.44
CA ASP A 47 15.24 19.06 6.72
C ASP A 47 16.11 18.02 7.46
N ASN A 48 16.01 16.74 7.07
CA ASN A 48 16.69 15.60 7.73
C ASN A 48 16.26 15.33 9.18
N GLU A 49 15.07 15.76 9.56
CA GLU A 49 14.45 15.47 10.85
C GLU A 49 13.12 14.76 10.62
N ILE A 50 12.65 14.07 11.66
CA ILE A 50 11.34 13.41 11.68
C ILE A 50 10.50 14.01 12.80
N LEU A 51 9.25 14.35 12.50
CA LEU A 51 8.22 14.60 13.50
C LEU A 51 7.24 13.43 13.52
N SER A 52 7.16 12.72 14.63
CA SER A 52 6.04 11.79 14.87
C SER A 52 4.92 12.49 15.62
N VAL A 53 3.69 12.28 15.16
CA VAL A 53 2.46 12.72 15.82
C VAL A 53 1.68 11.48 16.22
N LYS A 54 1.55 11.28 17.52
CA LYS A 54 0.93 10.09 18.09
C LYS A 54 -0.28 10.48 18.91
N TYR A 55 -1.35 9.69 18.82
CA TYR A 55 -2.57 9.94 19.58
C TYR A 55 -3.05 8.67 20.27
N GLY A 56 -3.20 8.76 21.59
CA GLY A 56 -3.67 7.67 22.45
C GLY A 56 -4.15 8.18 23.79
N ARG A 57 -5.21 7.55 24.33
CA ARG A 57 -5.78 7.87 25.66
C ARG A 57 -6.13 9.35 25.86
N GLY A 58 -6.48 10.06 24.78
CA GLY A 58 -6.88 11.47 24.83
C GLY A 58 -5.73 12.47 24.79
N VAL A 59 -4.50 12.02 24.59
CA VAL A 59 -3.30 12.88 24.52
C VAL A 59 -2.68 12.76 23.13
N PHE A 60 -2.33 13.90 22.54
CA PHE A 60 -1.40 13.98 21.41
C PHE A 60 0.02 14.07 21.95
N THR A 61 0.93 13.26 21.41
CA THR A 61 2.36 13.35 21.68
C THR A 61 3.09 13.64 20.39
N PHE A 62 3.73 14.80 20.34
CA PHE A 62 4.64 15.21 19.29
C PHE A 62 6.06 14.83 19.73
N GLN A 63 6.76 14.02 18.94
CA GLN A 63 8.18 13.70 19.16
C GLN A 63 8.97 14.06 17.92
N LYS A 64 9.95 14.95 18.07
CA LYS A 64 10.87 15.36 17.01
C LYS A 64 12.19 14.61 17.17
N PHE A 65 12.72 14.11 16.06
CA PHE A 65 13.95 13.34 15.98
C PHE A 65 14.93 13.97 15.00
N GLY A 66 16.22 13.96 15.34
CA GLY A 66 17.25 14.55 14.50
C GLY A 66 18.66 14.02 14.76
N GLY A 67 19.60 14.50 13.96
CA GLY A 67 21.00 14.09 13.95
C GLY A 67 21.24 12.69 13.35
N ASN A 68 22.50 12.29 13.24
CA ASN A 68 22.93 11.08 12.50
C ASN A 68 22.32 9.75 13.00
N LYS A 69 21.75 9.74 14.20
CA LYS A 69 21.09 8.56 14.80
C LYS A 69 19.57 8.72 14.96
N MET A 70 18.99 9.85 14.54
CA MET A 70 17.59 10.19 14.80
C MET A 70 17.21 10.07 16.27
N ASN A 71 17.99 10.73 17.14
CA ASN A 71 17.67 10.77 18.57
C ASN A 71 16.45 11.68 18.81
N GLU A 72 15.63 11.38 19.81
CA GLU A 72 14.56 12.28 20.25
C GLU A 72 15.21 13.59 20.76
N ILE A 73 14.93 14.69 20.06
CA ILE A 73 15.44 16.03 20.40
C ILE A 73 14.39 16.90 21.06
N LYS A 74 13.10 16.60 20.87
CA LYS A 74 11.99 17.35 21.46
C LYS A 74 10.76 16.47 21.63
N ARG A 75 10.04 16.69 22.73
CA ARG A 75 8.75 16.05 23.02
C ARG A 75 7.77 17.08 23.58
N VAL A 76 6.55 17.08 23.06
CA VAL A 76 5.45 17.91 23.56
C VAL A 76 4.19 17.04 23.66
N GLU A 77 3.50 17.13 24.78
CA GLU A 77 2.21 16.45 25.00
C GLU A 77 1.09 17.51 25.07
N VAL A 78 -0.01 17.25 24.37
CA VAL A 78 -1.17 18.14 24.29
C VAL A 78 -2.43 17.32 24.51
N ASP A 79 -3.19 17.64 25.55
CA ASP A 79 -4.50 17.02 25.79
C ASP A 79 -5.49 17.38 24.69
N LYS A 80 -6.37 16.43 24.34
CA LYS A 80 -7.50 16.74 23.45
C LYS A 80 -8.44 17.75 24.12
N THR A 81 -8.97 18.67 23.33
CA THR A 81 -9.93 19.67 23.80
C THR A 81 -11.38 19.23 23.61
N SER A 82 -11.65 18.39 22.60
CA SER A 82 -13.00 17.95 22.25
C SER A 82 -13.03 16.50 21.72
N GLY A 83 -14.23 15.97 21.54
CA GLY A 83 -14.42 14.68 20.86
C GLY A 83 -14.30 14.84 19.35
N PHE A 84 -13.51 13.98 18.71
CA PHE A 84 -13.31 13.96 17.26
C PHE A 84 -13.05 12.52 16.78
N THR A 85 -13.18 12.31 15.47
CA THR A 85 -12.65 11.13 14.78
C THR A 85 -11.43 11.56 13.98
N THR A 86 -10.31 10.85 14.10
CA THR A 86 -9.13 11.08 13.24
C THR A 86 -9.49 10.67 11.82
N GLU A 87 -9.24 11.55 10.85
CA GLU A 87 -9.55 11.32 9.44
C GLU A 87 -8.27 11.09 8.63
N SER A 88 -7.31 12.01 8.70
CA SER A 88 -5.99 11.84 8.06
C SER A 88 -4.92 12.77 8.65
N TYR A 89 -3.67 12.52 8.26
CA TYR A 89 -2.52 13.39 8.46
C TYR A 89 -1.82 13.55 7.11
N GLU A 90 -1.72 14.78 6.60
CA GLU A 90 -1.21 15.03 5.26
C GLU A 90 -0.08 16.05 5.28
N GLU A 91 0.89 15.87 4.38
CA GLU A 91 1.83 16.91 3.99
C GLU A 91 1.39 17.49 2.64
N ILE A 92 1.22 18.81 2.61
CA ILE A 92 0.78 19.56 1.43
C ILE A 92 1.65 20.82 1.33
N ASN A 93 2.41 20.94 0.24
CA ASN A 93 3.31 22.06 -0.02
C ASN A 93 4.24 22.41 1.16
N GLY A 94 4.88 21.39 1.74
CA GLY A 94 5.81 21.52 2.87
C GLY A 94 5.16 21.93 4.19
N LYS A 95 3.83 21.96 4.27
CA LYS A 95 3.06 22.15 5.50
C LYS A 95 2.41 20.85 5.93
N PHE A 96 2.24 20.69 7.24
CA PHE A 96 1.74 19.45 7.84
C PHE A 96 0.37 19.69 8.44
N TYR A 97 -0.58 18.81 8.15
CA TYR A 97 -1.97 18.98 8.53
C TYR A 97 -2.52 17.76 9.25
N PHE A 98 -3.40 18.01 10.22
CA PHE A 98 -4.24 17.00 10.87
C PHE A 98 -5.70 17.25 10.52
N PHE A 99 -6.34 16.24 9.95
CA PHE A 99 -7.75 16.24 9.59
C PHE A 99 -8.57 15.41 10.58
N TYR A 100 -9.68 15.97 11.02
CA TYR A 100 -10.59 15.30 11.93
C TYR A 100 -12.04 15.66 11.69
N SER A 101 -12.94 14.71 11.94
CA SER A 101 -14.37 14.91 11.82
C SER A 101 -15.07 15.01 13.17
N VAL A 102 -16.17 15.78 13.20
CA VAL A 102 -17.04 15.96 14.36
C VAL A 102 -18.49 15.79 13.90
N TRP A 103 -19.22 14.92 14.60
CA TRP A 103 -20.67 14.81 14.45
C TRP A 103 -21.36 15.82 15.35
N ASP A 104 -21.97 16.84 14.74
CA ASP A 104 -22.82 17.80 15.44
C ASP A 104 -24.23 17.23 15.57
N LYS A 105 -24.56 16.78 16.79
CA LYS A 105 -25.84 16.12 17.08
C LYS A 105 -27.02 17.09 17.05
N GLU A 106 -26.82 18.36 17.42
CA GLU A 106 -27.89 19.36 17.47
C GLU A 106 -28.26 19.83 16.07
N ALA A 107 -27.25 20.16 15.25
CA ALA A 107 -27.47 20.54 13.86
C ALA A 107 -27.65 19.34 12.92
N THR A 108 -27.50 18.11 13.44
CA THR A 108 -27.50 16.85 12.67
C THR A 108 -26.59 16.91 11.44
N THR A 109 -25.37 17.40 11.63
CA THR A 109 -24.40 17.59 10.53
C THR A 109 -23.08 16.88 10.80
N GLU A 110 -22.53 16.28 9.75
CA GLU A 110 -21.14 15.82 9.75
C GLU A 110 -20.24 16.99 9.33
N GLN A 111 -19.14 17.20 10.05
CA GLN A 111 -18.22 18.31 9.80
C GLN A 111 -16.78 17.81 9.72
N LEU A 112 -16.01 18.27 8.73
CA LEU A 112 -14.57 18.01 8.62
C LEU A 112 -13.80 19.29 8.95
N PHE A 113 -12.77 19.15 9.77
CA PHE A 113 -11.87 20.22 10.18
C PHE A 113 -10.43 19.87 9.81
N VAL A 114 -9.61 20.91 9.66
CA VAL A 114 -8.17 20.82 9.48
C VAL A 114 -7.44 21.70 10.49
N ARG A 115 -6.30 21.21 10.99
CA ARG A 115 -5.34 21.98 11.81
C ARG A 115 -3.95 21.84 11.22
N GLU A 116 -3.27 22.96 11.02
CA GLU A 116 -1.85 22.97 10.67
C GLU A 116 -1.01 22.57 11.89
N ILE A 117 0.11 21.89 11.65
CA ILE A 117 1.07 21.43 12.64
C ILE A 117 2.38 22.20 12.43
N ASP A 118 2.82 22.87 13.48
CA ASP A 118 4.13 23.50 13.55
C ASP A 118 5.18 22.41 13.78
N PHE A 119 5.91 22.05 12.72
CA PHE A 119 6.91 20.97 12.75
C PHE A 119 7.99 21.24 13.81
N ASP A 120 8.50 22.46 13.84
CA ASP A 120 9.59 22.90 14.72
C ASP A 120 9.07 23.18 16.15
N GLY A 121 7.88 23.76 16.25
CA GLY A 121 7.19 24.01 17.50
C GLY A 121 6.69 22.75 18.20
N CYS A 122 6.46 21.65 17.47
CA CYS A 122 5.85 20.41 17.94
C CYS A 122 4.46 20.65 18.55
N LYS A 123 3.61 21.40 17.86
CA LYS A 123 2.28 21.81 18.34
C LYS A 123 1.33 22.05 17.17
N PHE A 124 0.04 22.08 17.45
CA PHE A 124 -0.94 22.59 16.50
C PHE A 124 -0.89 24.11 16.39
N ILE A 125 -1.19 24.65 15.21
CA ILE A 125 -1.36 26.07 14.95
C ILE A 125 -2.86 26.39 14.99
N GLY A 126 -3.26 27.28 15.91
CA GLY A 126 -4.64 27.72 16.08
C GLY A 126 -5.61 26.60 16.49
N GLU A 127 -6.91 26.92 16.49
CA GLU A 127 -8.00 26.02 16.91
C GLU A 127 -8.54 25.12 15.78
N GLY A 128 -8.13 25.37 14.54
CA GLY A 128 -8.57 24.64 13.34
C GLY A 128 -9.63 25.35 12.50
N LYS A 129 -9.67 25.02 11.21
CA LYS A 129 -10.60 25.56 10.20
C LYS A 129 -11.59 24.46 9.81
N ARG A 130 -12.90 24.76 9.79
CA ARG A 130 -13.89 23.85 9.19
C ARG A 130 -13.78 23.93 7.68
N LEU A 131 -13.63 22.78 7.04
CA LEU A 131 -13.59 22.65 5.58
C LEU A 131 -14.96 22.26 5.04
N ILE A 132 -15.53 21.16 5.55
CA ILE A 132 -16.76 20.57 5.02
C ILE A 132 -17.83 20.57 6.10
N LYS A 133 -19.08 20.83 5.70
CA LYS A 133 -20.28 20.63 6.50
C LYS A 133 -21.37 19.98 5.66
N VAL A 134 -21.81 18.79 6.07
CA VAL A 134 -22.81 17.99 5.35
C VAL A 134 -24.03 17.78 6.24
N ASN A 135 -25.23 17.92 5.69
CA ASN A 135 -26.46 17.57 6.39
C ASN A 135 -26.59 16.03 6.48
N GLY A 136 -26.82 15.53 7.69
CA GLY A 136 -26.82 14.11 7.96
C GLY A 136 -25.41 13.53 8.11
N LYS A 137 -25.36 12.23 8.43
CA LYS A 137 -24.10 11.49 8.48
C LYS A 137 -23.60 11.25 7.05
N VAL A 138 -22.31 10.96 6.93
CA VAL A 138 -21.72 10.44 5.69
C VAL A 138 -21.14 9.05 5.95
N THR A 139 -21.04 8.24 4.91
CA THR A 139 -20.43 6.92 4.97
C THR A 139 -18.99 6.99 4.46
N GLY A 140 -18.05 6.44 5.22
CA GLY A 140 -16.75 6.06 4.67
C GLY A 140 -16.92 4.85 3.75
N GLY A 141 -16.43 4.92 2.53
CA GLY A 141 -16.75 3.91 1.52
C GLY A 141 -15.98 3.98 0.20
N PHE A 142 -14.89 4.76 0.10
CA PHE A 142 -14.07 4.86 -1.12
C PHE A 142 -13.14 3.68 -1.33
N ASN A 143 -13.08 2.74 -0.38
CA ASN A 143 -12.34 1.48 -0.53
C ASN A 143 -13.05 0.50 -1.50
N ALA A 144 -13.94 0.98 -2.36
CA ALA A 144 -14.47 0.20 -3.46
C ALA A 144 -13.39 0.18 -4.56
N GLY A 145 -12.72 -0.95 -4.73
CA GLY A 145 -11.82 -1.20 -5.87
C GLY A 145 -10.44 -1.70 -5.51
N SER A 146 -9.80 -1.15 -4.48
CA SER A 146 -8.49 -1.64 -4.08
C SER A 146 -8.66 -3.01 -3.38
N LEU A 147 -8.22 -4.08 -4.05
CA LEU A 147 -8.03 -5.43 -3.49
C LEU A 147 -6.91 -5.41 -2.40
N PHE A 148 -6.37 -4.22 -2.07
CA PHE A 148 -5.24 -3.96 -1.17
C PHE A 148 -5.52 -4.16 0.32
N GLY A 149 -6.73 -4.54 0.75
CA GLY A 149 -6.96 -4.82 2.17
C GLY A 149 -6.68 -3.63 3.11
N PHE A 150 -6.68 -2.39 2.59
CA PHE A 150 -6.71 -1.17 3.41
C PHE A 150 -8.14 -0.75 3.78
N GLY A 151 -9.13 -1.59 3.45
CA GLY A 151 -10.51 -1.49 3.91
C GLY A 151 -10.62 -1.64 5.43
N ALA A 152 -10.96 -0.53 6.09
CA ALA A 152 -11.52 -0.44 7.45
C ALA A 152 -10.65 -0.91 8.65
N SER A 153 -9.49 -1.54 8.45
CA SER A 153 -8.63 -2.00 9.57
C SER A 153 -7.37 -1.15 9.80
N SER A 154 -7.18 -0.09 9.04
CA SER A 154 -6.05 0.84 9.15
C SER A 154 -6.52 2.28 9.05
N GLY A 155 -7.21 2.76 10.09
CA GLY A 155 -7.28 4.19 10.43
C GLY A 155 -8.03 5.15 9.52
N GLY A 156 -8.55 4.72 8.36
CA GLY A 156 -9.29 5.61 7.45
C GLY A 156 -10.63 6.03 8.05
N GLY A 157 -10.82 7.34 8.23
CA GLY A 157 -12.09 7.89 8.68
C GLY A 157 -13.17 7.88 7.58
N LYS A 158 -14.16 8.75 7.70
CA LYS A 158 -15.30 8.85 6.77
C LYS A 158 -14.94 9.56 5.47
N PHE A 159 -13.85 10.33 5.46
CA PHE A 159 -13.39 11.12 4.33
C PHE A 159 -12.17 10.45 3.67
N HIS A 160 -12.11 10.49 2.34
CA HIS A 160 -10.99 10.01 1.55
C HIS A 160 -10.21 11.19 0.98
N PHE A 161 -8.89 11.11 1.01
CA PHE A 161 -7.97 12.17 0.65
C PHE A 161 -7.07 11.67 -0.48
N THR A 162 -7.03 12.41 -1.59
CA THR A 162 -6.15 12.11 -2.73
C THR A 162 -5.49 13.40 -3.18
N LYS A 163 -4.18 13.36 -3.41
CA LYS A 163 -3.40 14.50 -3.90
C LYS A 163 -3.08 14.32 -5.39
N SER A 164 -2.93 15.43 -6.10
CA SER A 164 -2.34 15.42 -7.45
C SER A 164 -0.87 15.03 -7.37
N TYR A 165 -0.31 14.54 -8.49
CA TYR A 165 1.08 14.10 -8.60
C TYR A 165 2.09 15.16 -8.14
N ASP A 166 1.79 16.43 -8.40
CA ASP A 166 2.63 17.57 -8.03
C ASP A 166 2.32 18.13 -6.62
N ASP A 167 1.46 17.45 -5.86
CA ASP A 167 0.99 17.83 -4.52
C ASP A 167 0.35 19.24 -4.44
N LYS A 168 -0.06 19.83 -5.57
CA LYS A 168 -0.65 21.19 -5.61
C LYS A 168 -2.16 21.20 -5.42
N LYS A 169 -2.84 20.09 -5.69
CA LYS A 169 -4.27 19.91 -5.48
C LYS A 169 -4.51 18.72 -4.57
N MET A 170 -5.58 18.83 -3.79
CA MET A 170 -6.09 17.71 -3.01
C MET A 170 -7.60 17.65 -3.16
N ILE A 171 -8.12 16.45 -3.42
CA ILE A 171 -9.54 16.18 -3.32
C ILE A 171 -9.85 15.48 -2.00
N ILE A 172 -10.93 15.93 -1.36
CA ILE A 172 -11.55 15.28 -0.21
C ILE A 172 -12.92 14.76 -0.62
N GLN A 173 -13.17 13.47 -0.41
CA GLN A 173 -14.41 12.81 -0.82
C GLN A 173 -15.14 12.14 0.34
N TYR A 174 -16.47 12.16 0.31
CA TYR A 174 -17.36 11.42 1.21
C TYR A 174 -18.56 10.83 0.44
N ARG A 175 -19.04 9.63 0.80
CA ARG A 175 -20.27 9.08 0.23
C ARG A 175 -21.45 9.49 1.11
N LYS A 176 -22.50 10.06 0.53
CA LYS A 176 -23.74 10.32 1.28
C LYS A 176 -24.48 9.03 1.59
N TYR A 177 -25.23 9.02 2.68
CA TYR A 177 -26.11 7.88 2.96
C TYR A 177 -27.11 7.71 1.81
N PRO A 178 -27.34 6.46 1.37
CA PRO A 178 -28.25 6.19 0.28
C PRO A 178 -29.69 6.55 0.70
N GLU A 179 -30.44 7.17 -0.22
CA GLU A 179 -31.86 7.50 -0.01
C GLU A 179 -32.71 6.22 0.07
N SER A 180 -32.25 5.14 -0.57
CA SER A 180 -32.88 3.82 -0.58
C SER A 180 -31.84 2.73 -0.39
N LYS A 181 -32.14 1.70 0.42
CA LYS A 181 -31.28 0.50 0.58
C LYS A 181 -31.37 -0.48 -0.60
N ASN A 182 -32.01 -0.10 -1.69
CA ASN A 182 -32.21 -0.95 -2.85
C ASN A 182 -31.28 -0.52 -3.98
N ASP A 183 -30.16 -1.24 -4.14
CA ASP A 183 -29.14 -1.00 -5.16
C ASP A 183 -29.68 -0.97 -6.60
N ASN A 184 -30.87 -1.55 -6.86
CA ASN A 184 -31.51 -1.50 -8.19
C ASN A 184 -31.98 -0.10 -8.57
N VAL A 185 -32.23 0.78 -7.59
CA VAL A 185 -32.76 2.13 -7.82
C VAL A 185 -31.84 3.21 -7.27
N ASN A 186 -31.07 2.89 -6.23
CA ASN A 186 -30.17 3.85 -5.62
C ASN A 186 -28.97 4.12 -6.53
N LYS A 187 -28.59 5.38 -6.63
CA LYS A 187 -27.36 5.83 -7.29
C LYS A 187 -26.52 6.50 -6.23
N ASP A 188 -25.22 6.28 -6.29
CA ASP A 188 -24.32 6.92 -5.35
C ASP A 188 -24.27 8.42 -5.51
N VAL A 189 -24.19 9.13 -4.39
CA VAL A 189 -23.93 10.57 -4.35
C VAL A 189 -22.63 10.77 -3.59
N ILE A 190 -21.62 11.22 -4.33
CA ILE A 190 -20.27 11.43 -3.84
C ILE A 190 -20.07 12.93 -3.67
N GLY A 191 -19.89 13.36 -2.42
CA GLY A 191 -19.44 14.73 -2.15
C GLY A 191 -17.96 14.84 -2.49
N MET A 192 -17.61 15.79 -3.34
CA MET A 192 -16.26 16.06 -3.80
C MET A 192 -15.90 17.50 -3.46
N HIS A 193 -14.77 17.71 -2.79
CA HIS A 193 -14.24 19.04 -2.48
C HIS A 193 -12.78 19.09 -2.90
N VAL A 194 -12.43 19.94 -3.85
CA VAL A 194 -11.06 20.15 -4.32
C VAL A 194 -10.48 21.40 -3.66
N TYR A 195 -9.29 21.27 -3.08
CA TYR A 195 -8.56 22.34 -2.42
C TYR A 195 -7.23 22.62 -3.15
N ASP A 196 -6.77 23.87 -3.06
CA ASP A 196 -5.40 24.23 -3.39
C ASP A 196 -4.44 23.96 -2.21
N PHE A 197 -3.15 24.22 -2.42
CA PHE A 197 -2.10 23.98 -1.44
C PHE A 197 -2.18 24.87 -0.17
N GLU A 198 -2.99 25.93 -0.18
CA GLU A 198 -3.27 26.77 0.98
C GLU A 198 -4.56 26.35 1.70
N MET A 199 -5.15 25.22 1.30
CA MET A 199 -6.43 24.74 1.82
C MET A 199 -7.59 25.72 1.54
N ASN A 200 -7.51 26.47 0.43
CA ASN A 200 -8.66 27.19 -0.12
C ASN A 200 -9.44 26.26 -1.04
N GLU A 201 -10.77 26.29 -0.95
CA GLU A 201 -11.63 25.48 -1.82
C GLU A 201 -11.57 26.05 -3.25
N VAL A 202 -11.21 25.19 -4.20
CA VAL A 202 -11.21 25.48 -5.64
C VAL A 202 -12.62 25.28 -6.18
N TRP A 203 -13.21 24.12 -5.90
CA TRP A 203 -14.61 23.81 -6.21
C TRP A 203 -15.11 22.67 -5.32
N SER A 204 -16.43 22.53 -5.21
CA SER A 204 -17.05 21.39 -4.57
C SER A 204 -18.40 21.06 -5.20
N GLY A 205 -18.81 19.79 -5.14
CA GLY A 205 -20.09 19.36 -5.69
C GLY A 205 -20.54 18.01 -5.12
N ASP A 206 -21.86 17.80 -5.08
CA ASP A 206 -22.46 16.51 -4.77
C ASP A 206 -22.77 15.76 -6.06
N ILE A 207 -21.85 14.88 -6.45
CA ILE A 207 -21.87 14.23 -7.75
C ILE A 207 -22.70 12.95 -7.68
N ARG A 208 -23.85 12.94 -8.35
CA ARG A 208 -24.69 11.75 -8.50
C ARG A 208 -24.12 10.86 -9.61
N MET A 209 -23.76 9.63 -9.27
CA MET A 209 -23.22 8.66 -10.22
C MET A 209 -24.21 8.37 -11.36
N PRO A 210 -23.73 8.14 -12.60
CA PRO A 210 -24.57 7.92 -13.78
C PRO A 210 -25.39 6.62 -13.71
N TYR A 211 -24.87 5.59 -13.04
CA TYR A 211 -25.49 4.27 -12.93
C TYR A 211 -25.95 3.97 -11.50
N THR A 212 -26.76 2.92 -11.35
CA THR A 212 -27.20 2.43 -10.04
C THR A 212 -26.09 1.65 -9.34
N GLU A 213 -26.15 1.57 -8.01
CA GLU A 213 -25.17 0.81 -7.20
C GLU A 213 -25.07 -0.67 -7.60
N LYS A 214 -26.12 -1.22 -8.24
CA LYS A 214 -26.11 -2.58 -8.77
C LYS A 214 -25.31 -2.73 -10.07
N ARG A 215 -25.26 -1.67 -10.88
CA ARG A 215 -24.65 -1.66 -12.21
C ARG A 215 -23.24 -1.07 -12.23
N MET A 216 -22.74 -0.56 -11.12
CA MET A 216 -21.48 0.17 -11.08
C MET A 216 -20.72 -0.15 -9.79
N ASN A 217 -19.43 -0.41 -9.94
CA ASN A 217 -18.47 -0.34 -8.84
C ASN A 217 -17.47 0.77 -9.16
N ASN A 218 -17.35 1.76 -8.30
CA ASN A 218 -16.21 2.68 -8.35
C ASN A 218 -14.97 1.89 -7.91
N LEU A 219 -13.85 2.10 -8.59
CA LEU A 219 -12.61 1.36 -8.40
C LEU A 219 -11.48 2.22 -7.82
N SER A 220 -11.36 3.45 -8.30
CA SER A 220 -10.31 4.38 -7.87
C SER A 220 -10.71 5.83 -8.17
N TYR A 221 -10.02 6.76 -7.51
CA TYR A 221 -10.25 8.20 -7.61
C TYR A 221 -8.92 8.94 -7.74
N SER A 222 -8.90 10.01 -8.54
CA SER A 222 -7.74 10.88 -8.70
C SER A 222 -8.15 12.33 -8.92
N VAL A 223 -7.19 13.25 -8.79
CA VAL A 223 -7.33 14.67 -9.09
C VAL A 223 -6.07 15.15 -9.82
N ASP A 224 -6.21 15.86 -10.93
CA ASP A 224 -5.06 16.44 -11.64
C ASP A 224 -4.71 17.84 -11.11
N SER A 225 -3.60 18.38 -11.59
CA SER A 225 -3.12 19.72 -11.21
C SER A 225 -4.07 20.88 -11.58
N ASP A 226 -4.99 20.67 -12.54
CA ASP A 226 -6.02 21.65 -12.94
C ASP A 226 -7.26 21.56 -12.04
N GLY A 227 -7.36 20.52 -11.21
CA GLY A 227 -8.49 20.25 -10.34
C GLY A 227 -9.63 19.48 -11.03
N ASN A 228 -9.41 18.89 -12.21
CA ASN A 228 -10.33 17.88 -12.71
C ASN A 228 -10.19 16.62 -11.87
N THR A 229 -11.32 15.94 -11.66
CA THR A 229 -11.37 14.74 -10.84
C THR A 229 -11.75 13.56 -11.72
N TYR A 230 -11.20 12.40 -11.38
CA TYR A 230 -11.34 11.19 -12.17
C TYR A 230 -11.84 10.07 -11.27
N ILE A 231 -12.79 9.27 -11.78
CA ILE A 231 -13.29 8.06 -11.16
C ILE A 231 -13.12 6.93 -12.17
N LEU A 232 -12.40 5.87 -11.81
CA LEU A 232 -12.51 4.62 -12.56
C LEU A 232 -13.69 3.84 -12.04
N SER A 233 -14.48 3.31 -12.97
CA SER A 233 -15.60 2.46 -12.64
C SER A 233 -15.64 1.18 -13.47
N GLU A 234 -16.04 0.09 -12.83
CA GLU A 234 -16.52 -1.12 -13.48
C GLU A 234 -18.03 -0.99 -13.70
N ILE A 235 -18.49 -1.03 -14.95
CA ILE A 235 -19.91 -0.90 -15.32
C ILE A 235 -20.43 -2.24 -15.83
N PHE A 236 -21.39 -2.84 -15.12
CA PHE A 236 -22.03 -4.09 -15.53
C PHE A 236 -23.00 -3.88 -16.70
N ASN A 237 -22.95 -4.80 -17.65
CA ASN A 237 -23.81 -4.79 -18.84
C ASN A 237 -25.26 -5.18 -18.50
N ASP A 238 -25.49 -5.81 -17.36
CA ASP A 238 -26.80 -6.19 -16.85
C ASP A 238 -26.93 -6.00 -15.32
N ASP A 239 -28.12 -6.33 -14.80
CA ASP A 239 -28.45 -6.24 -13.38
C ASP A 239 -28.08 -7.52 -12.59
N LEU A 240 -27.28 -8.45 -13.13
CA LEU A 240 -26.93 -9.70 -12.43
C LEU A 240 -25.74 -9.54 -11.49
N ARG A 241 -25.00 -8.42 -11.59
CA ARG A 241 -23.76 -8.14 -10.84
C ARG A 241 -22.72 -9.26 -10.95
N LYS A 242 -22.80 -10.06 -12.01
CA LYS A 242 -21.82 -11.10 -12.34
C LYS A 242 -20.83 -10.50 -13.31
N ARG A 243 -19.54 -10.76 -13.11
CA ARG A 243 -18.47 -10.30 -14.00
C ARG A 243 -18.41 -11.07 -15.33
N TYR A 244 -19.21 -12.13 -15.50
CA TYR A 244 -19.27 -12.92 -16.72
C TYR A 244 -20.69 -13.34 -17.13
N THR A 245 -20.92 -13.51 -18.43
CA THR A 245 -22.19 -13.98 -19.02
C THR A 245 -22.35 -15.50 -18.89
N LYS A 246 -23.48 -16.08 -19.33
CA LYS A 246 -23.67 -17.54 -19.32
C LYS A 246 -22.66 -18.24 -20.24
N GLU A 247 -22.40 -17.61 -21.38
CA GLU A 247 -21.45 -18.03 -22.41
C GLU A 247 -20.02 -17.97 -21.86
N GLY A 248 -19.76 -17.03 -20.95
CA GLY A 248 -18.50 -16.92 -20.23
C GLY A 248 -17.64 -15.73 -20.62
N GLU A 249 -18.21 -14.80 -21.37
CA GLU A 249 -17.59 -13.54 -21.76
C GLU A 249 -17.65 -12.52 -20.62
N PRO A 250 -16.77 -11.50 -20.59
CA PRO A 250 -16.88 -10.38 -19.67
C PRO A 250 -18.26 -9.72 -19.75
N ASN A 251 -18.87 -9.50 -18.58
CA ASN A 251 -20.20 -8.87 -18.45
C ASN A 251 -20.10 -7.45 -17.86
N TYR A 252 -18.98 -6.79 -18.08
CA TYR A 252 -18.74 -5.44 -17.65
C TYR A 252 -17.79 -4.73 -18.63
N SER A 253 -17.71 -3.42 -18.48
CA SER A 253 -16.71 -2.58 -19.12
C SER A 253 -16.04 -1.70 -18.07
N LEU A 254 -14.86 -1.17 -18.40
CA LEU A 254 -14.23 -0.13 -17.61
C LEU A 254 -14.61 1.23 -18.19
N GLU A 255 -14.89 2.19 -17.33
CA GLU A 255 -15.25 3.55 -17.71
C GLU A 255 -14.48 4.54 -16.84
N LEU A 256 -13.83 5.50 -17.51
CA LEU A 256 -13.24 6.66 -16.86
C LEU A 256 -14.28 7.78 -16.83
N ILE A 257 -14.63 8.24 -15.64
CA ILE A 257 -15.54 9.37 -15.44
C ILE A 257 -14.69 10.56 -15.00
N LYS A 258 -14.71 11.63 -15.80
CA LYS A 258 -14.05 12.89 -15.49
C LYS A 258 -15.10 13.91 -15.08
N ILE A 259 -14.84 14.63 -13.99
CA ILE A 259 -15.64 15.76 -13.53
C ILE A 259 -14.75 16.99 -13.47
N SER A 260 -15.07 17.99 -14.30
CA SER A 260 -14.38 19.28 -14.35
C SER A 260 -14.89 20.26 -13.28
N PRO A 261 -14.14 21.34 -12.97
CA PRO A 261 -14.52 22.31 -11.94
C PRO A 261 -15.87 23.02 -12.16
N ASP A 262 -16.38 23.03 -13.39
CA ASP A 262 -17.72 23.53 -13.76
C ASP A 262 -18.83 22.47 -13.57
N GLU A 263 -18.51 21.36 -12.91
CA GLU A 263 -19.35 20.18 -12.68
C GLU A 263 -19.75 19.42 -13.96
N THR A 264 -19.08 19.69 -15.09
CA THR A 264 -19.27 18.92 -16.32
C THR A 264 -18.72 17.50 -16.14
N MET A 265 -19.59 16.50 -16.33
CA MET A 265 -19.24 15.08 -16.27
C MET A 265 -19.12 14.48 -17.66
N THR A 266 -17.99 13.83 -17.95
CA THR A 266 -17.75 13.08 -19.19
C THR A 266 -17.37 11.64 -18.90
N HIS A 267 -17.75 10.75 -19.81
CA HIS A 267 -17.61 9.29 -19.67
C HIS A 267 -16.80 8.75 -20.85
N THR A 268 -15.68 8.10 -20.56
CA THR A 268 -14.80 7.55 -21.59
C THR A 268 -14.58 6.05 -21.37
N PRO A 269 -15.13 5.17 -22.22
CA PRO A 269 -14.94 3.73 -22.10
C PRO A 269 -13.49 3.29 -22.33
N ILE A 270 -12.97 2.43 -21.48
CA ILE A 270 -11.68 1.74 -21.65
C ILE A 270 -11.97 0.35 -22.22
N LYS A 271 -11.56 0.11 -23.47
CA LYS A 271 -11.83 -1.16 -24.18
C LYS A 271 -10.83 -2.23 -23.75
N ILE A 272 -11.25 -3.14 -22.89
CA ILE A 272 -10.45 -4.28 -22.40
C ILE A 272 -10.64 -5.59 -23.21
N GLY A 273 -11.31 -5.52 -24.36
CA GLY A 273 -11.53 -6.68 -25.24
C GLY A 273 -12.33 -7.82 -24.59
N ASP A 274 -11.89 -9.05 -24.82
CA ASP A 274 -12.45 -10.30 -24.29
C ASP A 274 -11.81 -10.73 -22.95
N LYS A 275 -11.06 -9.82 -22.30
CA LYS A 275 -10.29 -10.11 -21.08
C LYS A 275 -11.06 -9.76 -19.81
N PHE A 276 -10.72 -10.47 -18.75
CA PHE A 276 -11.16 -10.15 -17.39
C PHE A 276 -10.05 -9.36 -16.69
N THR A 277 -10.36 -8.22 -16.09
CA THR A 277 -9.43 -7.45 -15.27
C THR A 277 -9.47 -7.90 -13.80
N ASP A 278 -8.35 -7.73 -13.11
CA ASP A 278 -8.23 -7.91 -11.67
C ASP A 278 -7.31 -6.84 -11.10
N ASP A 279 -7.65 -6.31 -9.92
CA ASP A 279 -6.96 -5.20 -9.22
C ASP A 279 -6.48 -4.07 -10.15
N VAL A 280 -7.43 -3.23 -10.59
CA VAL A 280 -7.18 -2.11 -11.52
C VAL A 280 -7.12 -0.80 -10.75
N ASP A 281 -6.12 0.03 -11.06
CA ASP A 281 -5.92 1.35 -10.46
C ASP A 281 -5.43 2.39 -11.48
N PHE A 282 -5.39 3.67 -11.06
CA PHE A 282 -4.86 4.81 -11.83
C PHE A 282 -3.66 5.39 -11.12
N PHE A 283 -2.74 5.87 -11.93
CA PHE A 283 -1.56 6.52 -11.46
C PHE A 283 -1.32 7.76 -12.30
N GLU A 284 -1.22 8.91 -11.66
CA GLU A 284 -0.84 10.14 -12.33
C GLU A 284 0.68 10.17 -12.55
N GLY A 285 1.11 10.59 -13.73
CA GLY A 285 2.52 10.76 -14.13
C GLY A 285 2.95 12.22 -14.18
N LYS A 286 4.24 12.44 -14.48
CA LYS A 286 4.95 13.73 -14.37
C LYS A 286 4.40 14.90 -15.22
N ASN A 287 3.46 14.64 -16.14
CA ASN A 287 2.89 15.63 -17.06
C ASN A 287 1.35 15.57 -17.13
N GLY A 288 0.67 15.13 -16.06
CA GLY A 288 -0.79 14.96 -16.05
C GLY A 288 -1.28 13.79 -16.92
N GLU A 289 -0.37 12.94 -17.37
CA GLU A 289 -0.71 11.64 -17.98
C GLU A 289 -1.33 10.76 -16.89
N LEU A 290 -2.48 10.15 -17.17
CA LEU A 290 -3.06 9.14 -16.29
C LEU A 290 -2.77 7.76 -16.87
N VAL A 291 -2.15 6.90 -16.08
CA VAL A 291 -1.92 5.50 -16.42
C VAL A 291 -2.94 4.64 -15.72
N VAL A 292 -3.71 3.88 -16.49
CA VAL A 292 -4.58 2.80 -16.01
C VAL A 292 -3.77 1.51 -16.06
N ALA A 293 -3.61 0.85 -14.94
CA ALA A 293 -2.91 -0.44 -14.91
C ALA A 293 -3.62 -1.43 -13.99
N GLY A 294 -3.40 -2.70 -14.27
CA GLY A 294 -3.91 -3.79 -13.46
C GLY A 294 -3.50 -5.13 -14.03
N PHE A 295 -4.13 -6.19 -13.54
CA PHE A 295 -3.97 -7.51 -14.08
C PHE A 295 -5.08 -7.87 -15.05
N TYR A 296 -4.79 -8.80 -15.95
CA TYR A 296 -5.80 -9.43 -16.79
C TYR A 296 -5.75 -10.96 -16.72
N GLY A 297 -6.86 -11.58 -17.07
CA GLY A 297 -7.01 -13.01 -17.25
C GLY A 297 -7.90 -13.36 -18.45
N ASN A 298 -7.66 -14.52 -19.04
CA ASN A 298 -8.30 -15.06 -20.23
C ASN A 298 -9.44 -16.04 -19.89
N SER A 299 -9.85 -16.17 -18.62
CA SER A 299 -10.96 -17.07 -18.29
C SER A 299 -11.78 -16.65 -17.07
N LYS A 300 -13.10 -16.87 -17.19
CA LYS A 300 -14.09 -16.61 -16.14
C LYS A 300 -13.88 -17.34 -14.82
N LYS A 301 -13.02 -18.37 -14.80
CA LYS A 301 -12.69 -19.10 -13.57
C LYS A 301 -11.79 -18.29 -12.63
N GLY A 302 -11.38 -17.09 -13.04
CA GLY A 302 -10.46 -16.23 -12.32
C GLY A 302 -9.00 -16.62 -12.56
N GLY A 303 -8.12 -15.92 -11.84
CA GLY A 303 -6.67 -16.01 -12.04
C GLY A 303 -6.18 -15.06 -13.12
N ILE A 304 -4.89 -14.78 -13.03
CA ILE A 304 -4.18 -13.73 -13.75
C ILE A 304 -3.19 -14.38 -14.70
N ASP A 305 -3.24 -13.90 -15.94
CA ASP A 305 -2.35 -14.31 -17.03
C ASP A 305 -1.30 -13.23 -17.33
N GLY A 306 -1.54 -11.97 -16.96
CA GLY A 306 -0.56 -10.90 -17.14
C GLY A 306 -0.99 -9.53 -16.63
N PHE A 307 -0.16 -8.52 -16.91
CA PHE A 307 -0.48 -7.10 -16.67
C PHE A 307 -1.16 -6.49 -17.89
N PHE A 308 -1.98 -5.48 -17.68
CA PHE A 308 -2.39 -4.57 -18.75
C PHE A 308 -2.12 -3.12 -18.36
N LEU A 309 -1.96 -2.28 -19.37
CA LEU A 309 -1.72 -0.86 -19.21
C LEU A 309 -2.44 -0.06 -20.32
N SER A 310 -2.99 1.08 -19.95
CA SER A 310 -3.53 2.07 -20.87
C SER A 310 -3.11 3.47 -20.41
N LYS A 311 -2.71 4.32 -21.35
CA LYS A 311 -2.32 5.70 -21.07
C LYS A 311 -3.44 6.64 -21.51
N LEU A 312 -3.71 7.66 -20.71
CA LEU A 312 -4.64 8.73 -21.06
C LEU A 312 -3.86 10.02 -21.31
N GLN A 313 -4.09 10.64 -22.46
CA GLN A 313 -3.57 11.96 -22.78
C GLN A 313 -4.73 12.89 -23.16
N GLY A 314 -5.06 13.83 -22.27
CA GLY A 314 -6.29 14.62 -22.38
C GLY A 314 -7.53 13.73 -22.23
N ASP A 315 -8.46 13.78 -23.18
CA ASP A 315 -9.67 12.93 -23.19
C ASP A 315 -9.49 11.65 -24.04
N ASN A 316 -8.30 11.42 -24.59
CA ASN A 316 -8.00 10.27 -25.45
C ASN A 316 -7.35 9.14 -24.66
N ILE A 317 -8.01 7.98 -24.63
CA ILE A 317 -7.45 6.74 -24.08
C ILE A 317 -6.65 6.04 -25.19
N ALA A 318 -5.37 5.81 -24.94
CA ALA A 318 -4.52 4.99 -25.80
C ALA A 318 -4.95 3.51 -25.73
N ASP A 319 -4.71 2.78 -26.82
CA ASP A 319 -5.03 1.36 -26.87
C ASP A 319 -4.39 0.59 -25.70
N VAL A 320 -5.18 -0.32 -25.12
CA VAL A 320 -4.73 -1.16 -24.00
C VAL A 320 -3.64 -2.11 -24.49
N LYS A 321 -2.49 -2.08 -23.81
CA LYS A 321 -1.40 -3.04 -23.99
C LYS A 321 -1.50 -4.15 -22.95
N TYR A 322 -1.19 -5.38 -23.36
CA TYR A 322 -1.20 -6.57 -22.51
C TYR A 322 0.19 -7.20 -22.47
N TYR A 323 0.62 -7.58 -21.27
CA TYR A 323 1.91 -8.19 -21.01
C TYR A 323 1.71 -9.50 -20.28
N GLU A 324 1.71 -10.60 -21.03
CA GLU A 324 1.54 -11.96 -20.50
C GLU A 324 2.74 -12.33 -19.61
N VAL A 325 2.47 -12.96 -18.46
CA VAL A 325 3.51 -13.48 -17.58
C VAL A 325 4.05 -14.78 -18.18
N PRO A 326 5.34 -14.84 -18.56
CA PRO A 326 5.89 -16.05 -19.12
C PRO A 326 5.84 -17.23 -18.14
N VAL A 327 5.61 -18.44 -18.66
CA VAL A 327 5.47 -19.66 -17.86
C VAL A 327 6.72 -19.96 -17.02
N ASP A 328 7.91 -19.73 -17.58
CA ASP A 328 9.19 -19.83 -16.89
C ASP A 328 9.29 -18.84 -15.72
N VAL A 329 8.79 -17.61 -15.88
CA VAL A 329 8.65 -16.64 -14.79
C VAL A 329 7.70 -17.15 -13.71
N MET A 330 6.55 -17.72 -14.09
CA MET A 330 5.61 -18.33 -13.12
C MET A 330 6.23 -19.51 -12.36
N LYS A 331 7.14 -20.28 -12.97
CA LYS A 331 7.76 -21.48 -12.38
C LYS A 331 8.94 -21.21 -11.43
N MET A 332 9.57 -20.03 -11.50
CA MET A 332 10.74 -19.72 -10.66
C MET A 332 10.47 -19.95 -9.17
N TYR A 333 11.46 -20.43 -8.42
CA TYR A 333 11.39 -20.67 -6.96
C TYR A 333 10.30 -21.64 -6.50
N LEU A 334 9.90 -22.55 -7.39
CA LEU A 334 9.07 -23.70 -7.04
C LEU A 334 9.95 -24.95 -7.03
N SER A 335 9.63 -25.91 -6.17
CA SER A 335 10.31 -27.21 -6.19
C SER A 335 10.15 -27.88 -7.56
N ASP A 336 11.13 -28.67 -7.98
CA ASP A 336 11.11 -29.41 -9.26
C ASP A 336 9.77 -30.16 -9.47
N ARG A 337 9.28 -30.86 -8.45
CA ARG A 337 7.97 -31.55 -8.48
C ARG A 337 6.77 -30.63 -8.76
N ALA A 338 6.81 -29.40 -8.25
CA ALA A 338 5.76 -28.41 -8.47
C ALA A 338 5.86 -27.83 -9.90
N GLN A 339 7.08 -27.64 -10.41
CA GLN A 339 7.32 -27.24 -11.80
C GLN A 339 6.79 -28.29 -12.79
N GLU A 340 7.08 -29.58 -12.57
CA GLU A 340 6.52 -30.69 -13.37
C GLU A 340 4.99 -30.73 -13.35
N LYS A 341 4.37 -30.43 -12.20
CA LYS A 341 2.91 -30.36 -12.09
C LYS A 341 2.35 -29.17 -12.87
N MET A 342 3.07 -28.05 -12.89
CA MET A 342 2.68 -26.87 -13.67
C MET A 342 2.84 -27.10 -15.18
N GLU A 343 3.85 -27.84 -15.63
CA GLU A 343 4.00 -28.22 -17.05
C GLU A 343 2.79 -28.99 -17.59
N LYS A 344 2.26 -29.91 -16.78
CA LYS A 344 1.03 -30.64 -17.15
C LYS A 344 -0.19 -29.72 -17.27
N LYS A 345 -0.25 -28.65 -16.47
CA LYS A 345 -1.33 -27.65 -16.53
C LYS A 345 -1.16 -26.66 -17.67
N ASP A 346 0.09 -26.28 -17.94
CA ASP A 346 0.48 -25.41 -19.04
C ASP A 346 0.12 -26.04 -20.40
N ALA A 347 0.38 -27.35 -20.56
CA ALA A 347 -0.09 -28.12 -21.72
C ALA A 347 -1.62 -28.08 -21.91
N THR A 348 -2.37 -27.77 -20.86
CA THR A 348 -3.83 -27.59 -20.89
C THR A 348 -4.28 -26.13 -20.85
N GLN A 349 -3.34 -25.17 -20.93
CA GLN A 349 -3.56 -23.72 -20.80
C GLN A 349 -4.33 -23.32 -19.53
N ASP A 350 -4.14 -24.07 -18.44
CA ASP A 350 -4.80 -23.85 -17.13
C ASP A 350 -3.80 -23.27 -16.09
N LEU A 351 -2.69 -22.71 -16.55
CA LEU A 351 -1.68 -22.13 -15.68
C LEU A 351 -1.98 -20.65 -15.43
N LYS A 352 -2.23 -20.29 -14.17
CA LYS A 352 -2.61 -18.93 -13.78
C LYS A 352 -1.97 -18.53 -12.47
N MET A 353 -1.60 -17.25 -12.35
CA MET A 353 -1.31 -16.64 -11.06
C MET A 353 -2.62 -16.33 -10.34
N THR A 354 -2.64 -16.32 -9.01
CA THR A 354 -3.86 -16.05 -8.24
C THR A 354 -3.57 -15.17 -7.04
N ASN A 355 -4.58 -14.41 -6.64
CA ASN A 355 -4.52 -13.52 -5.48
C ASN A 355 -3.39 -12.48 -5.60
N MET A 356 -3.11 -11.98 -6.80
CA MET A 356 -2.14 -10.90 -6.98
C MET A 356 -2.84 -9.58 -6.74
N LEU A 357 -2.16 -8.72 -6.01
CA LEU A 357 -2.53 -7.33 -5.80
C LEU A 357 -1.55 -6.47 -6.56
N LEU A 358 -2.02 -5.51 -7.34
CA LEU A 358 -1.20 -4.41 -7.82
C LEU A 358 -0.72 -3.66 -6.59
N ARG A 359 0.51 -3.15 -6.60
CA ARG A 359 1.08 -2.52 -5.40
C ARG A 359 1.65 -1.16 -5.70
N GLU A 360 2.49 -1.07 -6.73
CA GLU A 360 3.26 0.13 -7.02
C GLU A 360 3.40 0.30 -8.53
N ILE A 361 3.43 1.56 -8.95
CA ILE A 361 3.98 1.97 -10.24
C ILE A 361 5.07 3.01 -9.98
N THR A 362 6.16 2.97 -10.74
CA THR A 362 7.18 4.01 -10.71
C THR A 362 7.46 4.49 -12.13
N TYR A 363 7.75 5.79 -12.25
CA TYR A 363 8.02 6.44 -13.53
C TYR A 363 9.52 6.67 -13.69
N GLY A 364 10.08 6.27 -14.83
CA GLY A 364 11.45 6.55 -15.22
C GLY A 364 11.58 7.99 -15.70
N GLU A 365 12.80 8.54 -15.68
CA GLU A 365 13.05 9.87 -16.25
C GLU A 365 12.82 9.90 -17.76
N ASP A 366 12.97 8.76 -18.43
CA ASP A 366 12.72 8.52 -19.84
C ASP A 366 11.21 8.39 -20.19
N GLY A 367 10.32 8.41 -19.19
CA GLY A 367 8.88 8.15 -19.37
C GLY A 367 8.51 6.67 -19.39
N GLY A 368 9.48 5.78 -19.14
CA GLY A 368 9.25 4.36 -18.89
C GLY A 368 8.52 4.13 -17.57
N ILE A 369 7.99 2.93 -17.40
CA ILE A 369 7.15 2.54 -16.28
C ILE A 369 7.68 1.23 -15.69
N THR A 370 7.76 1.15 -14.37
CA THR A 370 7.94 -0.11 -13.66
C THR A 370 6.70 -0.41 -12.83
N ILE A 371 6.11 -1.57 -13.00
CA ILE A 371 4.90 -2.01 -12.29
C ILE A 371 5.25 -3.18 -11.39
N TYR A 372 4.78 -3.15 -10.14
CA TYR A 372 4.92 -4.26 -9.20
C TYR A 372 3.57 -4.69 -8.63
N GLY A 373 3.39 -6.00 -8.51
CA GLY A 373 2.30 -6.59 -7.75
C GLY A 373 2.79 -7.68 -6.81
N GLU A 374 2.00 -7.96 -5.78
CA GLU A 374 2.33 -8.92 -4.72
C GLU A 374 1.18 -9.88 -4.49
N LYS A 375 1.51 -11.15 -4.31
CA LYS A 375 0.52 -12.14 -3.92
C LYS A 375 0.09 -11.94 -2.47
N HIS A 376 -1.20 -11.76 -2.25
CA HIS A 376 -1.78 -11.65 -0.92
C HIS A 376 -3.15 -12.32 -0.84
N TYR A 377 -3.35 -13.12 0.21
CA TYR A 377 -4.65 -13.73 0.50
C TYR A 377 -4.83 -13.97 2.00
N VAL A 378 -6.10 -14.07 2.41
CA VAL A 378 -6.49 -14.33 3.80
C VAL A 378 -7.23 -15.65 3.89
N VAL A 379 -6.82 -16.50 4.83
CA VAL A 379 -7.52 -17.74 5.16
C VAL A 379 -8.23 -17.56 6.49
N SER A 380 -9.56 -17.70 6.48
CA SER A 380 -10.39 -17.73 7.69
C SER A 380 -10.61 -19.17 8.17
N SER A 381 -10.43 -19.42 9.46
CA SER A 381 -10.72 -20.70 10.10
C SER A 381 -11.68 -20.49 11.27
N TYR A 382 -12.84 -21.17 11.24
CA TYR A 382 -13.82 -21.13 12.33
C TYR A 382 -13.68 -22.37 13.21
N ASN A 383 -13.53 -22.18 14.53
CA ASN A 383 -13.58 -23.25 15.51
C ASN A 383 -14.99 -23.29 16.16
N PRO A 384 -15.82 -24.32 15.88
CA PRO A 384 -17.15 -24.43 16.45
C PRO A 384 -17.18 -24.60 17.97
N GLN A 385 -16.13 -25.19 18.56
CA GLN A 385 -16.07 -25.45 20.01
C GLN A 385 -15.85 -24.15 20.80
N THR A 386 -14.93 -23.29 20.32
CA THR A 386 -14.64 -22.00 20.97
C THR A 386 -15.42 -20.83 20.37
N LYS A 387 -16.26 -21.07 19.36
CA LYS A 387 -16.99 -20.06 18.59
C LYS A 387 -16.10 -18.90 18.11
N THR A 388 -14.86 -19.22 17.75
CA THR A 388 -13.84 -18.23 17.39
C THR A 388 -13.46 -18.39 15.93
N THR A 389 -13.42 -17.28 15.19
CA THR A 389 -12.85 -17.21 13.85
C THR A 389 -11.46 -16.63 13.92
N THR A 390 -10.47 -17.33 13.34
CA THR A 390 -9.10 -16.84 13.19
C THR A 390 -8.82 -16.52 11.73
N TYR A 391 -8.02 -15.48 11.50
CA TYR A 391 -7.59 -15.07 10.17
C TYR A 391 -6.08 -15.25 10.06
N THR A 392 -5.63 -15.88 8.98
CA THR A 392 -4.21 -15.99 8.65
C THR A 392 -3.97 -15.26 7.34
N TYR A 393 -3.07 -14.28 7.39
CA TYR A 393 -2.71 -13.42 6.28
C TYR A 393 -1.43 -13.93 5.66
N TYR A 394 -1.38 -13.95 4.33
CA TYR A 394 -0.22 -14.38 3.56
C TYR A 394 0.21 -13.26 2.63
N TYR A 395 1.51 -12.94 2.65
CA TYR A 395 2.13 -11.99 1.74
C TYR A 395 3.32 -12.70 1.09
N GLN A 396 3.20 -13.10 -0.18
CA GLN A 396 4.14 -14.00 -0.83
C GLN A 396 4.90 -13.31 -1.96
N GLU A 397 5.10 -14.01 -3.08
CA GLU A 397 5.89 -13.56 -4.23
C GLU A 397 5.45 -12.19 -4.76
N ILE A 398 6.43 -11.42 -5.24
CA ILE A 398 6.23 -10.18 -5.99
C ILE A 398 6.45 -10.50 -7.46
N ILE A 399 5.65 -9.94 -8.35
CA ILE A 399 5.87 -9.94 -9.80
C ILE A 399 6.10 -8.49 -10.23
N GLY A 400 7.11 -8.25 -11.05
CA GLY A 400 7.41 -6.92 -11.58
C GLY A 400 7.60 -6.95 -13.10
N ALA A 401 7.29 -5.84 -13.75
CA ALA A 401 7.52 -5.62 -15.17
C ALA A 401 8.07 -4.21 -15.42
N GLY A 402 9.14 -4.12 -16.21
CA GLY A 402 9.65 -2.86 -16.76
C GLY A 402 9.14 -2.66 -18.18
N ILE A 403 8.60 -1.48 -18.46
CA ILE A 403 7.94 -1.12 -19.71
C ILE A 403 8.57 0.19 -20.21
N SER A 404 8.95 0.25 -21.48
CA SER A 404 9.53 1.45 -22.09
C SER A 404 8.50 2.58 -22.24
N ALA A 405 8.97 3.81 -22.51
CA ALA A 405 8.10 4.94 -22.76
C ALA A 405 7.11 4.70 -23.93
N ASP A 406 7.56 3.99 -24.95
CA ASP A 406 6.77 3.56 -26.11
C ASP A 406 5.79 2.43 -25.77
N GLY A 407 5.88 1.85 -24.57
CA GLY A 407 5.02 0.81 -24.05
C GLY A 407 5.46 -0.61 -24.42
N ASP A 408 6.74 -0.83 -24.72
CA ASP A 408 7.28 -2.17 -24.99
C ASP A 408 7.83 -2.81 -23.71
N LEU A 409 7.63 -4.12 -23.54
CA LEU A 409 8.15 -4.83 -22.38
C LEU A 409 9.69 -4.92 -22.44
N ARG A 410 10.36 -4.40 -21.41
CA ARG A 410 11.81 -4.53 -21.23
C ARG A 410 12.15 -5.84 -20.51
N TRP A 411 11.51 -6.06 -19.37
CA TRP A 411 11.74 -7.24 -18.54
C TRP A 411 10.49 -7.58 -17.73
N MET A 412 10.38 -8.86 -17.32
CA MET A 412 9.39 -9.31 -16.36
C MET A 412 10.02 -10.35 -15.43
N LYS A 413 9.86 -10.17 -14.12
CA LYS A 413 10.51 -11.03 -13.12
C LYS A 413 9.63 -11.30 -11.92
N LYS A 414 9.86 -12.45 -11.29
CA LYS A 414 9.25 -12.87 -10.03
C LYS A 414 10.28 -12.84 -8.91
N PHE A 415 9.99 -12.11 -7.85
CA PHE A 415 10.83 -11.98 -6.67
C PHE A 415 10.27 -12.83 -5.52
N PRO A 416 11.03 -13.80 -5.02
CA PRO A 416 10.51 -14.79 -4.08
C PRO A 416 10.45 -14.24 -2.65
N LYS A 417 9.28 -14.38 -2.04
CA LYS A 417 9.03 -14.02 -0.65
C LYS A 417 7.92 -14.93 -0.09
N ASN A 418 7.94 -15.19 1.21
CA ASN A 418 6.90 -15.98 1.87
C ASN A 418 6.72 -15.53 3.32
N GLN A 419 5.72 -14.69 3.58
CA GLN A 419 5.39 -14.19 4.93
C GLN A 419 4.00 -14.64 5.35
N VAL A 420 3.83 -14.91 6.64
CA VAL A 420 2.56 -15.31 7.24
C VAL A 420 2.37 -14.68 8.62
N GLY A 421 1.15 -14.24 8.91
CA GLY A 421 0.81 -13.56 10.17
C GLY A 421 -0.64 -13.77 10.59
N GLY A 422 -0.90 -13.61 11.89
CA GLY A 422 -2.24 -13.73 12.50
C GLY A 422 -2.96 -12.38 12.66
N SER A 423 -2.37 -11.29 12.19
CA SER A 423 -2.90 -9.93 12.30
C SER A 423 -2.59 -9.20 11.00
N ALA A 424 -3.57 -8.46 10.46
CA ALA A 424 -3.59 -7.78 9.15
C ALA A 424 -2.26 -7.74 8.36
N ARG A 425 -1.70 -6.55 8.11
CA ARG A 425 -0.39 -6.43 7.43
C ARG A 425 0.77 -6.74 8.38
N GLY A 426 0.70 -6.29 9.64
CA GLY A 426 1.81 -6.47 10.59
C GLY A 426 3.13 -5.91 10.02
N GLY A 427 4.23 -6.62 10.21
CA GLY A 427 5.52 -6.34 9.53
C GLY A 427 5.69 -6.98 8.15
N MET A 428 4.59 -7.47 7.54
CA MET A 428 4.58 -8.16 6.26
C MET A 428 4.31 -7.21 5.09
N GLY A 429 4.38 -7.75 3.88
CA GLY A 429 4.48 -6.97 2.66
C GLY A 429 5.92 -6.58 2.34
N TYR A 430 6.08 -5.70 1.36
CA TYR A 430 7.34 -5.04 1.06
C TYR A 430 7.18 -3.51 1.12
N TYR A 431 8.31 -2.83 1.06
CA TYR A 431 8.44 -1.38 0.94
C TYR A 431 9.35 -1.09 -0.27
N LEU A 432 8.89 -0.24 -1.18
CA LEU A 432 9.66 0.15 -2.36
C LEU A 432 10.44 1.43 -2.07
N ILE A 433 11.72 1.42 -2.41
CA ILE A 433 12.55 2.63 -2.48
C ILE A 433 13.10 2.74 -3.89
N THR A 434 12.89 3.87 -4.53
CA THR A 434 13.51 4.20 -5.83
C THR A 434 14.65 5.18 -5.61
N SER A 435 15.82 4.86 -6.15
CA SER A 435 17.00 5.73 -6.17
C SER A 435 17.61 5.71 -7.56
N GLY A 436 17.39 6.79 -8.32
CA GLY A 436 17.77 6.87 -9.73
C GLY A 436 17.13 5.76 -10.57
N GLU A 437 17.98 4.98 -11.23
CA GLU A 437 17.59 3.86 -12.10
C GLU A 437 17.44 2.52 -11.34
N THR A 438 17.47 2.54 -10.00
CA THR A 438 17.39 1.34 -9.17
C THR A 438 16.18 1.37 -8.25
N ASP A 439 15.44 0.27 -8.25
CA ASP A 439 14.36 -0.02 -7.31
C ASP A 439 14.81 -1.04 -6.24
N TYR A 440 14.48 -0.78 -4.98
CA TYR A 440 14.75 -1.63 -3.84
C TYR A 440 13.45 -2.13 -3.23
N LEU A 441 13.18 -3.44 -3.37
CA LEU A 441 12.01 -4.12 -2.83
C LEU A 441 12.35 -4.71 -1.46
N LEU A 442 12.17 -3.94 -0.38
CA LEU A 442 12.60 -4.29 0.97
C LEU A 442 11.50 -4.95 1.81
N PHE A 443 11.82 -6.02 2.53
CA PHE A 443 10.88 -6.77 3.37
C PHE A 443 11.57 -7.55 4.48
N LEU A 444 10.79 -8.01 5.47
CA LEU A 444 11.28 -8.96 6.48
C LEU A 444 11.23 -10.40 5.97
N ASP A 445 12.33 -11.13 6.13
CA ASP A 445 12.45 -12.50 5.65
C ASP A 445 12.94 -13.47 6.75
N ASN A 446 12.85 -14.76 6.45
CA ASN A 446 13.46 -15.82 7.24
C ASN A 446 14.97 -15.85 6.95
N ILE A 447 15.81 -15.91 7.99
CA ILE A 447 17.27 -15.99 7.87
C ILE A 447 17.75 -17.12 6.95
N ASN A 448 16.99 -18.22 6.87
CA ASN A 448 17.32 -19.35 6.01
C ASN A 448 17.16 -19.06 4.51
N ASN A 449 16.58 -17.92 4.13
CA ASN A 449 16.32 -17.56 2.74
C ASN A 449 17.42 -16.65 2.16
N ILE A 450 18.47 -16.27 2.90
CA ILE A 450 19.54 -15.38 2.39
C ILE A 450 20.16 -15.96 1.11
N GLN A 451 20.44 -17.27 1.11
CA GLN A 451 21.01 -17.99 -0.01
C GLN A 451 19.97 -18.95 -0.60
N LEU A 452 18.85 -18.40 -1.08
CA LEU A 452 17.75 -19.20 -1.64
C LEU A 452 18.07 -19.61 -3.09
N PRO A 453 18.15 -20.91 -3.41
CA PRO A 453 18.29 -21.39 -4.79
C PRO A 453 17.06 -21.07 -5.64
N MET A 454 17.27 -20.90 -6.96
CA MET A 454 16.22 -20.58 -7.94
C MET A 454 15.11 -21.64 -8.06
N ASN A 455 15.34 -22.87 -7.60
CA ASN A 455 14.36 -23.97 -7.61
C ASN A 455 13.82 -24.31 -6.20
N GLN A 456 14.02 -23.42 -5.23
CA GLN A 456 13.54 -23.62 -3.88
C GLN A 456 12.54 -22.55 -3.46
N PHE A 457 11.42 -22.99 -2.89
CA PHE A 457 10.43 -22.07 -2.33
C PHE A 457 10.92 -21.48 -1.00
N PRO A 458 10.74 -20.17 -0.75
CA PRO A 458 11.21 -19.53 0.48
C PRO A 458 10.58 -20.15 1.73
N LYS A 459 11.39 -20.37 2.77
CA LYS A 459 10.87 -20.69 4.11
C LYS A 459 10.02 -19.53 4.60
N ALA A 460 8.92 -19.83 5.29
CA ALA A 460 8.03 -18.79 5.78
C ALA A 460 8.71 -17.92 6.85
N HIS A 461 8.62 -16.61 6.70
CA HIS A 461 8.78 -15.63 7.77
C HIS A 461 7.46 -15.51 8.54
N ARG A 462 7.50 -15.52 9.88
CA ARG A 462 6.32 -15.36 10.72
C ARG A 462 6.32 -13.99 11.37
N ASP A 463 5.26 -13.23 11.15
CA ASP A 463 5.11 -11.89 11.72
C ASP A 463 5.32 -11.89 13.25
N GLY A 464 6.05 -10.90 13.75
CA GLY A 464 6.40 -10.76 15.17
C GLY A 464 7.43 -11.77 15.73
N LYS A 465 8.06 -12.60 14.90
CA LYS A 465 9.11 -13.56 15.34
C LYS A 465 10.55 -13.09 15.06
N GLY A 466 10.73 -11.81 14.77
CA GLY A 466 12.00 -11.28 14.26
C GLY A 466 12.31 -11.82 12.86
N GLY A 467 13.49 -11.52 12.35
CA GLY A 467 13.89 -11.84 10.98
C GLY A 467 14.91 -10.85 10.45
N ILE A 468 15.29 -11.05 9.19
CA ILE A 468 16.26 -10.18 8.53
C ILE A 468 15.50 -9.19 7.66
N PHE A 469 15.82 -7.91 7.81
CA PHE A 469 15.40 -6.90 6.86
C PHE A 469 16.30 -6.99 5.63
N THR A 470 15.73 -7.43 4.52
CA THR A 470 16.39 -7.82 3.27
C THR A 470 15.55 -7.34 2.10
N GLY A 471 15.98 -7.58 0.88
CA GLY A 471 15.20 -7.23 -0.29
C GLY A 471 15.88 -7.59 -1.59
N PHE A 472 15.34 -7.04 -2.67
CA PHE A 472 15.93 -7.12 -4.00
C PHE A 472 16.28 -5.72 -4.47
N LYS A 473 17.51 -5.54 -4.93
CA LYS A 473 17.94 -4.42 -5.77
C LYS A 473 17.63 -4.77 -7.21
N VAL A 474 16.94 -3.90 -7.93
CA VAL A 474 16.45 -4.13 -9.29
C VAL A 474 16.84 -2.96 -10.17
N ASP A 475 17.61 -3.23 -11.21
CA ASP A 475 17.87 -2.26 -12.27
C ASP A 475 16.59 -2.05 -13.11
N ARG A 476 16.14 -0.81 -13.26
CA ARG A 476 14.84 -0.52 -13.88
C ARG A 476 14.83 -0.71 -15.39
N GLU A 477 15.99 -0.60 -16.05
CA GLU A 477 16.09 -0.74 -17.50
C GLU A 477 16.18 -2.22 -17.92
N THR A 478 17.04 -2.97 -17.24
CA THR A 478 17.40 -4.35 -17.62
C THR A 478 16.66 -5.40 -16.78
N GLY A 479 16.14 -5.01 -15.62
CA GLY A 479 15.59 -5.92 -14.63
C GLY A 479 16.67 -6.73 -13.91
N GLU A 480 17.96 -6.48 -14.10
CA GLU A 480 19.03 -7.16 -13.35
C GLU A 480 18.76 -7.07 -11.84
N THR A 481 18.97 -8.18 -11.14
CA THR A 481 18.49 -8.33 -9.77
C THR A 481 19.58 -8.89 -8.85
N GLU A 482 19.74 -8.25 -7.70
CA GLU A 482 20.61 -8.70 -6.62
C GLU A 482 19.81 -8.82 -5.32
N LYS A 483 19.97 -9.93 -4.58
CA LYS A 483 19.40 -10.05 -3.23
C LYS A 483 20.32 -9.38 -2.22
N ILE A 484 19.79 -8.43 -1.46
CA ILE A 484 20.53 -7.61 -0.50
C ILE A 484 20.02 -7.82 0.92
N SER A 485 20.87 -7.71 1.93
CA SER A 485 20.49 -7.79 3.36
C SER A 485 20.95 -6.53 4.09
N LEU A 486 20.10 -5.94 4.93
CA LEU A 486 20.39 -4.69 5.64
C LEU A 486 20.81 -4.97 7.09
N PHE A 487 19.93 -5.62 7.88
CA PHE A 487 20.23 -6.01 9.27
C PHE A 487 19.30 -7.11 9.80
N ASP A 488 19.73 -7.78 10.86
CA ASP A 488 18.87 -8.72 11.61
C ASP A 488 18.14 -7.97 12.72
N THR A 489 16.81 -8.05 12.74
CA THR A 489 16.00 -7.44 13.81
C THR A 489 16.26 -8.06 15.18
N ARG A 490 16.85 -9.26 15.25
CA ARG A 490 17.20 -9.91 16.52
C ARG A 490 18.47 -9.34 17.15
N ASP A 491 19.30 -8.67 16.36
CA ASP A 491 20.53 -8.01 16.82
C ASP A 491 20.89 -6.82 15.91
N ALA A 492 20.22 -5.69 16.15
CA ALA A 492 20.54 -4.43 15.50
C ALA A 492 21.52 -3.63 16.37
N LYS A 493 22.82 -3.84 16.16
CA LYS A 493 23.91 -3.22 16.95
C LYS A 493 23.74 -3.42 18.47
N GLY A 494 23.43 -4.65 18.89
CA GLY A 494 23.24 -5.02 20.29
C GLY A 494 21.82 -4.77 20.83
N ILE A 495 20.87 -4.37 19.97
CA ILE A 495 19.48 -4.11 20.35
C ILE A 495 18.56 -5.06 19.58
N GLU A 496 17.78 -5.87 20.32
CA GLU A 496 16.70 -6.68 19.75
C GLU A 496 15.48 -5.78 19.46
N LEU A 497 14.99 -5.83 18.22
CA LEU A 497 13.90 -5.00 17.72
C LEU A 497 12.59 -5.80 17.66
N PHE A 498 11.52 -5.20 18.16
CA PHE A 498 10.17 -5.73 18.16
C PHE A 498 9.22 -4.81 17.42
N GLN A 499 8.10 -5.36 16.95
CA GLN A 499 7.04 -4.61 16.26
C GLN A 499 7.55 -3.81 15.04
N PHE A 500 8.64 -4.29 14.40
CA PHE A 500 9.08 -3.76 13.12
C PHE A 500 7.93 -3.81 12.12
N ASN A 501 7.72 -2.72 11.38
CA ASN A 501 6.64 -2.63 10.41
C ASN A 501 7.11 -1.82 9.19
N THR A 502 7.06 -2.44 8.01
CA THR A 502 7.43 -1.80 6.74
C THR A 502 6.55 -0.58 6.41
N GLY A 503 5.29 -0.58 6.84
CA GLY A 503 4.39 0.58 6.73
C GLY A 503 4.69 1.71 7.73
N ARG A 504 5.72 1.60 8.57
CA ARG A 504 6.24 2.68 9.43
C ARG A 504 7.60 3.20 8.97
N ILE A 505 8.08 2.76 7.81
CA ILE A 505 9.30 3.32 7.23
C ILE A 505 8.99 4.73 6.72
N VAL A 506 9.82 5.68 7.12
CA VAL A 506 9.72 7.10 6.79
C VAL A 506 10.91 7.47 5.93
N LYS A 507 10.66 8.00 4.72
CA LYS A 507 11.71 8.62 3.91
C LYS A 507 12.11 9.95 4.56
N VAL A 508 13.37 10.09 4.92
CA VAL A 508 13.95 11.30 5.53
C VAL A 508 14.48 12.23 4.45
N ASN A 509 15.16 11.66 3.47
CA ASN A 509 15.67 12.30 2.25
C ASN A 509 15.89 11.21 1.19
N ASP A 510 16.47 11.55 0.04
CA ASP A 510 16.68 10.60 -1.08
C ASP A 510 17.59 9.41 -0.74
N LYS A 511 18.43 9.53 0.28
CA LYS A 511 19.36 8.48 0.71
C LYS A 511 19.06 7.91 2.09
N THR A 512 18.12 8.48 2.85
CA THR A 512 17.96 8.16 4.27
C THR A 512 16.52 7.80 4.58
N PHE A 513 16.35 6.69 5.30
CA PHE A 513 15.05 6.18 5.73
C PHE A 513 15.14 5.79 7.19
N SER A 514 14.06 5.94 7.94
CA SER A 514 14.01 5.55 9.34
C SER A 514 12.77 4.76 9.67
N VAL A 515 12.88 3.89 10.67
CA VAL A 515 11.76 3.09 11.17
C VAL A 515 11.81 3.01 12.70
N GLU A 516 10.69 3.36 13.32
CA GLU A 516 10.51 3.22 14.77
C GLU A 516 10.22 1.76 15.14
N CYS A 517 11.01 1.22 16.07
CA CYS A 517 10.89 -0.14 16.56
C CYS A 517 10.80 -0.16 18.10
N TYR A 518 10.02 -1.09 18.63
CA TYR A 518 9.94 -1.30 20.07
C TYR A 518 11.17 -2.09 20.56
N LYS A 519 11.77 -1.67 21.68
CA LYS A 519 12.97 -2.31 22.27
C LYS A 519 12.64 -3.18 23.51
N LYS A 520 11.37 -3.23 23.94
CA LYS A 520 10.95 -3.66 25.30
C LYS A 520 11.25 -2.61 26.37
N GLY A 521 10.80 -2.86 27.59
CA GLY A 521 11.01 -1.95 28.72
C GLY A 521 10.22 -0.65 28.65
N LYS A 522 9.16 -0.58 27.82
CA LYS A 522 8.45 0.67 27.47
C LYS A 522 9.36 1.70 26.76
N GLU A 523 10.34 1.20 26.02
CA GLU A 523 11.23 2.01 25.20
C GLU A 523 11.07 1.66 23.71
N ASP A 524 11.10 2.68 22.89
CA ASP A 524 11.24 2.61 21.43
C ASP A 524 12.66 3.07 21.04
N VAL A 525 13.08 2.72 19.82
CA VAL A 525 14.30 3.20 19.16
C VAL A 525 13.99 3.54 17.71
N MET A 526 14.72 4.49 17.14
CA MET A 526 14.73 4.75 15.70
C MET A 526 15.89 3.99 15.07
N VAL A 527 15.61 3.17 14.06
CA VAL A 527 16.64 2.58 13.19
C VAL A 527 16.68 3.41 11.93
N THR A 528 17.85 3.97 11.60
CA THR A 528 18.03 4.84 10.43
C THR A 528 18.96 4.17 9.45
N ILE A 529 18.47 3.91 8.24
CA ILE A 529 19.19 3.32 7.12
C ILE A 529 19.65 4.46 6.20
N ILE A 530 20.91 4.41 5.78
CA ILE A 530 21.55 5.38 4.90
C ILE A 530 22.07 4.61 3.68
N MET A 531 21.66 5.03 2.50
CA MET A 531 22.14 4.55 1.21
C MET A 531 23.44 5.27 0.84
N ASP A 532 24.41 4.51 0.35
CA ASP A 532 25.72 5.05 -0.03
C ASP A 532 25.68 5.93 -1.30
#